data_AF-A0A821I4X3-F1
#
_entry.id   AF-A0A821I4X3-F1
#
_cell.length_a   1.000
_cell.length_b   1.000
_cell.length_c   1.000
_cell.angle_alpha   90.00
_cell.angle_beta   90.00
_cell.angle_gamma   90.00
#
_symmetry.space_group_name_H-M   'P 1'
#
loop_
_entity.id
_entity.type
_entity.pdbx_description
1 polymer ?
#
loop_
_entity_poly.entity_id
_entity_poly.type
_entity_poly.pdbx_seq_one_letter_code
_entity_poly.pdbx_strand_id
1 'polypeptide(L)'
;MGMLLGKVDGENMIIMNLFALPGEGTEIRVNAHQEAYEYMSSYILSAKQVNRLENVIGNKNNIYFWIDPTRTISAGKVNIGAFRTYAEGYKAENEMIDYQAIPLDKAQDFGVHYKKYYPLEASFFKSSLDKRLLEHLWNRYWVSTLR
;
A
#
# COMPACT_ATOMS: atom_id res chain seq x y z
N MET A 1 0.40 -1.39 11.46
CA MET A 1 0.73 -2.11 10.20
C MET A 1 -0.52 -2.84 9.70
N GLY A 2 -0.59 -3.19 8.41
CA GLY A 2 -1.76 -3.84 7.82
C GLY A 2 -1.40 -4.72 6.63
N MET A 3 -2.32 -5.58 6.21
CA MET A 3 -2.12 -6.55 5.14
C MET A 3 -3.07 -6.31 3.96
N LEU A 4 -2.51 -6.40 2.76
CA LEU A 4 -3.20 -6.16 1.51
C LEU A 4 -3.71 -7.47 0.91
N LEU A 5 -4.97 -7.45 0.50
CA LEU A 5 -5.69 -8.54 -0.13
C LEU A 5 -6.06 -8.16 -1.57
N GLY A 6 -5.94 -9.12 -2.47
CA GLY A 6 -6.38 -8.93 -3.85
C GLY A 6 -6.05 -10.10 -4.77
N LYS A 7 -5.80 -9.79 -6.04
CA LYS A 7 -5.33 -10.74 -7.05
C LYS A 7 -4.18 -10.18 -7.90
N VAL A 8 -3.44 -11.08 -8.52
CA VAL A 8 -2.43 -10.74 -9.54
C VAL A 8 -3.03 -11.02 -10.91
N ASP A 9 -2.85 -10.09 -11.84
CA ASP A 9 -3.31 -10.18 -13.22
C ASP A 9 -2.18 -9.78 -14.18
N GLY A 10 -1.46 -10.78 -14.68
CA GLY A 10 -0.23 -10.57 -15.45
C GLY A 10 0.84 -9.86 -14.62
N GLU A 11 1.28 -8.70 -15.10
CA GLU A 11 2.24 -7.82 -14.41
C GLU A 11 1.58 -6.87 -13.40
N ASN A 12 0.25 -6.82 -13.39
CA ASN A 12 -0.50 -5.92 -12.53
C ASN A 12 -0.89 -6.61 -11.24
N MET A 13 -0.82 -5.85 -10.15
CA MET A 13 -1.27 -6.30 -8.84
C MET A 13 -2.47 -5.47 -8.43
N ILE A 14 -3.60 -6.15 -8.28
CA ILE A 14 -4.87 -5.51 -8.04
C ILE A 14 -5.18 -5.69 -6.57
N ILE A 15 -5.03 -4.60 -5.81
CA ILE A 15 -5.45 -4.54 -4.41
C ILE A 15 -6.95 -4.30 -4.39
N MET A 16 -7.66 -5.18 -3.71
CA MET A 16 -9.11 -5.10 -3.55
C MET A 16 -9.49 -4.69 -2.12
N ASN A 17 -8.68 -5.08 -1.12
CA ASN A 17 -8.98 -4.82 0.27
C ASN A 17 -7.71 -4.71 1.13
N LEU A 18 -7.84 -4.09 2.31
CA LEU A 18 -6.80 -3.93 3.32
C LEU A 18 -7.44 -4.21 4.69
N PHE A 19 -6.72 -4.90 5.57
CA PHE A 19 -7.10 -5.01 6.96
C PHE A 19 -5.92 -4.67 7.88
N ALA A 20 -6.22 -4.05 9.03
CA ALA A 20 -5.23 -3.73 10.03
C ALA A 20 -4.79 -5.00 10.77
N LEU A 21 -3.49 -5.11 11.04
CA LEU A 21 -2.97 -6.15 11.91
C LEU A 21 -3.02 -5.67 13.36
N PRO A 22 -3.34 -6.56 14.32
CA PRO A 22 -3.20 -6.24 15.73
C PRO A 22 -1.73 -6.02 16.06
N GLY A 23 -1.41 -4.89 16.68
CA GLY A 23 -0.06 -4.54 17.13
C GLY A 23 0.39 -3.12 16.74
N GLU A 24 1.32 -2.58 17.51
CA GLU A 24 1.97 -1.31 17.18
C GLU A 24 3.04 -1.53 16.11
N GLY A 25 2.69 -1.20 14.87
CA GLY A 25 3.66 -1.11 13.79
C GLY A 25 4.49 0.15 13.96
N THR A 26 5.68 0.04 14.53
CA THR A 26 6.70 1.10 14.48
C THR A 26 7.58 0.87 13.26
N GLU A 27 8.09 1.93 12.63
CA GLU A 27 8.97 1.85 11.44
C GLU A 27 10.21 0.95 11.64
N ILE A 28 10.52 0.61 12.89
CA ILE A 28 11.71 -0.14 13.32
C ILE A 28 11.37 -1.63 13.62
N ARG A 29 10.11 -1.99 13.88
CA ARG A 29 9.72 -3.38 14.19
C ARG A 29 9.25 -4.12 12.93
N VAL A 30 10.19 -4.82 12.30
CA VAL A 30 9.99 -5.55 11.04
C VAL A 30 9.17 -6.86 11.21
N ASN A 31 9.12 -7.42 12.42
CA ASN A 31 8.54 -8.75 12.68
C ASN A 31 7.06 -8.75 13.09
N ALA A 32 6.34 -7.63 13.01
CA ALA A 32 4.93 -7.55 13.41
C ALA A 32 4.02 -8.55 12.65
N HIS A 33 4.42 -8.98 11.45
CA HIS A 33 3.73 -10.01 10.68
C HIS A 33 3.76 -11.38 11.36
N GLN A 34 4.85 -11.72 12.07
CA GLN A 34 5.01 -13.01 12.71
C GLN A 34 4.16 -13.10 13.99
N GLU A 35 4.04 -11.99 14.70
CA GLU A 35 3.14 -11.86 15.86
C GLU A 35 1.66 -11.95 15.47
N ALA A 36 1.29 -11.53 14.25
CA ALA A 36 -0.08 -11.53 13.77
C ALA A 36 -0.46 -12.73 12.88
N TYR A 37 0.36 -13.78 12.80
CA TYR A 37 0.13 -14.91 11.88
C TYR A 37 -1.19 -15.65 12.17
N GLU A 38 -1.53 -15.85 13.45
CA GLU A 38 -2.77 -16.50 13.88
C GLU A 38 -4.00 -15.67 13.49
N TYR A 39 -3.92 -14.35 13.68
CA TYR A 39 -4.96 -13.42 13.27
C TYR A 39 -5.14 -13.42 11.74
N MET A 40 -4.05 -13.46 10.98
CA MET A 40 -4.10 -13.52 9.52
C MET A 40 -4.78 -14.80 9.03
N SER A 41 -4.40 -15.94 9.60
CA SER A 41 -4.99 -17.24 9.24
C SER A 41 -6.50 -17.27 9.52
N SER A 42 -6.91 -16.87 10.72
CA SER A 42 -8.32 -16.81 11.10
C SER A 42 -9.12 -15.81 10.26
N TYR A 43 -8.54 -14.65 9.92
CA TYR A 43 -9.17 -13.66 9.04
C TYR A 43 -9.42 -14.23 7.64
N ILE A 44 -8.41 -14.86 7.02
CA ILE A 44 -8.54 -15.46 5.68
C ILE A 44 -9.57 -16.58 5.67
N LEU A 45 -9.59 -17.43 6.71
CA LEU A 45 -10.59 -18.49 6.84
C LEU A 45 -12.00 -17.93 6.94
N SER A 46 -12.20 -16.90 7.77
CA SER A 46 -13.50 -16.24 7.92
C SER A 46 -13.94 -15.51 6.64
N ALA A 47 -12.99 -14.87 5.94
CA ALA A 47 -13.25 -14.23 4.65
C ALA A 47 -13.74 -15.25 3.60
N LYS A 48 -13.12 -16.44 3.56
CA LYS A 48 -13.55 -17.52 2.66
C LYS A 48 -14.96 -18.01 2.95
N GLN A 49 -15.39 -18.04 4.22
CA GLN A 49 -16.76 -18.43 4.58
C GLN A 49 -17.82 -17.47 4.02
N VAL A 50 -17.48 -16.20 3.82
CA VAL A 50 -18.36 -15.18 3.24
C VAL A 50 -18.11 -14.97 1.73
N ASN A 51 -17.52 -15.96 1.05
CA ASN A 51 -17.17 -15.90 -0.38
C ASN A 51 -16.23 -14.76 -0.78
N ARG A 52 -15.37 -14.28 0.13
CA ARG A 52 -14.22 -13.45 -0.22
C ARG A 52 -13.04 -14.35 -0.57
N LEU A 53 -12.68 -14.36 -1.84
CA LEU A 53 -11.67 -15.26 -2.43
C LEU A 53 -10.30 -14.58 -2.60
N GLU A 54 -10.18 -13.31 -2.19
CA GLU A 54 -8.94 -12.55 -2.30
C GLU A 54 -7.84 -13.11 -1.39
N ASN A 55 -6.62 -13.20 -1.92
CA ASN A 55 -5.46 -13.68 -1.19
C ASN A 55 -4.53 -12.52 -0.82
N VAL A 56 -3.63 -12.77 0.12
CA VAL A 56 -2.59 -11.82 0.54
C VAL A 56 -1.55 -11.62 -0.58
N ILE A 57 -1.24 -10.37 -0.93
CA ILE A 57 -0.35 -10.04 -2.07
C ILE A 57 1.01 -9.44 -1.67
N GLY A 58 1.08 -8.65 -0.59
CA GLY A 58 2.28 -7.85 -0.28
C GLY A 58 3.48 -8.65 0.20
N ASN A 59 3.31 -9.40 1.30
CA ASN A 59 4.45 -9.95 2.06
C ASN A 59 5.22 -11.06 1.31
N LYS A 60 4.56 -11.89 0.48
CA LYS A 60 5.24 -12.99 -0.24
C LYS A 60 6.07 -12.53 -1.44
N ASN A 61 5.76 -11.36 -2.00
CA ASN A 61 6.34 -10.91 -3.27
C ASN A 61 7.35 -9.76 -3.07
N ASN A 62 7.73 -9.49 -1.81
CA ASN A 62 8.58 -8.38 -1.39
C ASN A 62 8.03 -7.01 -1.78
N ILE A 63 6.71 -6.82 -1.66
CA ILE A 63 6.05 -5.57 -2.03
C ILE A 63 5.49 -4.91 -0.81
N TYR A 64 5.74 -3.62 -0.74
CA TYR A 64 5.37 -2.76 0.37
C TYR A 64 4.64 -1.54 -0.16
N PHE A 65 3.65 -1.11 0.60
CA PHE A 65 2.87 0.08 0.32
C PHE A 65 2.96 1.00 1.52
N TRP A 66 2.98 2.30 1.26
CA TRP A 66 2.99 3.31 2.29
C TRP A 66 2.00 4.42 1.94
N ILE A 67 1.40 4.98 2.98
CA ILE A 67 0.44 6.09 2.88
C ILE A 67 0.92 7.13 3.89
N ASP A 68 1.05 8.38 3.46
CA ASP A 68 1.39 9.49 4.35
C ASP A 68 0.14 10.37 4.57
N PRO A 69 -0.58 10.18 5.69
CA PRO A 69 -1.80 10.93 5.97
C PRO A 69 -1.51 12.42 6.22
N THR A 70 -0.38 12.76 6.85
CA THR A 70 -0.01 14.14 7.16
C THR A 70 0.25 14.93 5.88
N ARG A 71 1.02 14.36 4.96
CA ARG A 71 1.25 14.96 3.63
C ARG A 71 0.01 15.00 2.77
N THR A 72 -0.86 14.00 2.91
CA THR A 72 -2.14 13.98 2.20
C THR A 72 -3.02 15.17 2.59
N ILE A 73 -3.08 15.46 3.90
CA ILE A 73 -3.84 16.60 4.43
C ILE A 73 -3.20 17.93 3.99
N SER A 74 -1.89 18.07 4.10
CA SER A 74 -1.21 19.35 3.78
C SER A 74 -1.20 19.67 2.29
N ALA A 75 -1.07 18.67 1.43
CA ALA A 75 -1.04 18.86 -0.02
C ALA A 75 -2.44 18.83 -0.68
N GLY A 76 -3.48 18.40 0.04
CA GLY A 76 -4.82 18.19 -0.52
C GLY A 76 -4.88 17.08 -1.58
N LYS A 77 -3.84 16.25 -1.69
CA LYS A 77 -3.70 15.17 -2.67
C LYS A 77 -3.25 13.91 -1.95
N VAL A 78 -3.89 12.78 -2.25
CA VAL A 78 -3.55 11.47 -1.69
C VAL A 78 -2.08 11.14 -1.97
N ASN A 79 -1.31 11.00 -0.90
CA ASN A 79 0.10 10.65 -0.95
C ASN A 79 0.26 9.18 -0.56
N ILE A 80 0.39 8.34 -1.59
CA ILE A 80 0.53 6.89 -1.49
C ILE A 80 1.59 6.43 -2.48
N GLY A 81 2.37 5.43 -2.09
CA GLY A 81 3.36 4.81 -2.96
C GLY A 81 3.47 3.31 -2.71
N ALA A 82 4.01 2.63 -3.70
CA ALA A 82 4.29 1.20 -3.70
C ALA A 82 5.73 0.98 -4.14
N PHE A 83 6.42 0.04 -3.51
CA PHE A 83 7.78 -0.35 -3.93
C PHE A 83 7.96 -1.85 -3.78
N ARG A 84 8.85 -2.41 -4.62
CA ARG A 84 9.25 -3.81 -4.55
C ARG A 84 10.75 -3.91 -4.32
N THR A 85 11.16 -4.79 -3.42
CA THR A 85 12.59 -5.04 -3.21
C THR A 85 13.11 -6.09 -4.19
N TYR A 86 14.37 -5.94 -4.59
CA TYR A 86 15.06 -6.94 -5.39
C TYR A 86 15.31 -8.21 -4.57
N ALA A 87 15.41 -9.35 -5.26
CA ALA A 87 15.81 -10.60 -4.63
C ALA A 87 17.23 -10.50 -4.04
N GLU A 88 17.50 -11.25 -2.97
CA GLU A 88 18.82 -11.27 -2.35
C GLU A 88 19.88 -11.72 -3.37
N GLY A 89 20.85 -10.84 -3.63
CA GLY A 89 21.94 -11.08 -4.59
C GLY A 89 21.76 -10.45 -5.98
N TYR A 90 20.58 -9.90 -6.30
CA TYR A 90 20.37 -9.19 -7.56
C TYR A 90 20.89 -7.75 -7.46
N LYS A 91 21.82 -7.37 -8.36
CA LYS A 91 22.29 -5.99 -8.52
C LYS A 91 21.55 -5.36 -9.68
N ALA A 92 20.83 -4.27 -9.42
CA ALA A 92 20.17 -3.50 -10.47
C ALA A 92 21.21 -2.91 -11.44
N GLU A 93 20.99 -3.06 -12.74
CA GLU A 93 21.88 -2.55 -13.79
C GLU A 93 21.72 -1.05 -14.06
N ASN A 94 20.67 -0.40 -13.51
CA ASN A 94 20.35 0.99 -13.81
C ASN A 94 20.67 1.95 -12.65
N GLU A 95 21.60 2.88 -12.89
CA GLU A 95 22.02 3.94 -11.97
C GLU A 95 21.11 5.18 -11.98
N MET A 96 20.06 5.22 -12.80
CA MET A 96 19.18 6.38 -12.95
C MET A 96 17.82 6.15 -12.29
N ILE A 97 17.73 6.34 -10.97
CA ILE A 97 16.46 6.67 -10.33
C ILE A 97 16.45 8.19 -10.14
N ASP A 98 15.48 8.85 -10.75
CA ASP A 98 15.34 10.30 -10.79
C ASP A 98 15.22 10.87 -9.37
N TYR A 99 16.26 11.57 -8.91
CA TYR A 99 16.41 12.09 -7.54
C TYR A 99 15.43 13.23 -7.20
N GLN A 100 14.63 13.71 -8.16
CA GLN A 100 13.99 15.02 -8.09
C GLN A 100 12.74 15.12 -7.19
N ALA A 101 12.26 14.04 -6.57
CA ALA A 101 11.01 14.07 -5.79
C ALA A 101 11.13 13.72 -4.30
N ILE A 102 12.34 13.65 -3.73
CA ILE A 102 12.53 13.27 -2.32
C ILE A 102 12.98 14.49 -1.50
N PRO A 103 12.18 14.94 -0.51
CA PRO A 103 12.59 16.00 0.42
C PRO A 103 13.90 15.66 1.13
N LEU A 104 14.79 16.65 1.26
CA LEU A 104 16.16 16.50 1.80
C LEU A 104 16.21 15.76 3.15
N ASP A 105 15.17 15.91 3.98
CA ASP A 105 15.07 15.31 5.31
C ASP A 105 15.01 13.77 5.29
N LYS A 106 14.58 13.16 4.18
CA LYS A 106 14.55 11.69 4.02
C LYS A 106 15.74 11.15 3.23
N ALA A 107 16.61 12.01 2.69
CA ALA A 107 17.73 11.58 1.86
C ALA A 107 18.79 10.76 2.63
N GLN A 108 18.98 11.04 3.93
CA GLN A 108 19.94 10.32 4.77
C GLN A 108 19.53 8.87 5.03
N ASP A 109 18.24 8.60 5.25
CA ASP A 109 17.74 7.22 5.49
C ASP A 109 17.69 6.38 4.20
N PHE A 110 17.47 7.03 3.06
CA PHE A 110 17.43 6.36 1.77
C PHE A 110 18.83 5.92 1.31
N GLY A 111 19.90 6.62 1.74
CA GLY A 111 21.26 6.50 1.23
C GLY A 111 21.92 5.11 1.27
N VAL A 112 21.46 4.20 2.15
CA VAL A 112 22.07 2.85 2.30
C VAL A 112 21.27 1.74 1.61
N HIS A 113 19.96 1.93 1.37
CA HIS A 113 19.08 0.89 0.86
C HIS A 113 18.26 1.29 -0.38
N TYR A 114 18.37 2.52 -0.89
CA TYR A 114 17.63 2.95 -2.08
C TYR A 114 17.88 2.07 -3.32
N LYS A 115 19.07 1.48 -3.44
CA LYS A 115 19.40 0.56 -4.55
C LYS A 115 18.74 -0.81 -4.45
N LYS A 116 18.13 -1.14 -3.30
CA LYS A 116 17.55 -2.46 -3.03
C LYS A 116 16.06 -2.56 -3.41
N TYR A 117 15.44 -1.47 -3.84
CA TYR A 117 14.05 -1.46 -4.27
C TYR A 117 13.82 -0.53 -5.44
N TYR A 118 12.70 -0.72 -6.13
CA TYR A 118 12.23 0.15 -7.19
C TYR A 118 10.76 0.56 -6.94
N PRO A 119 10.39 1.80 -7.29
CA PRO A 119 9.01 2.25 -7.16
C PRO A 119 8.11 1.53 -8.18
N LEU A 120 6.87 1.28 -7.78
CA LEU A 120 5.82 0.79 -8.67
C LEU A 120 4.84 1.92 -8.97
N GLU A 121 4.38 1.98 -10.21
CA GLU A 121 3.30 2.89 -10.59
C GLU A 121 1.99 2.45 -9.94
N ALA A 122 1.29 3.40 -9.30
CA ALA A 122 0.02 3.15 -8.64
C ALA A 122 -1.12 3.80 -9.42
N SER A 123 -2.06 2.98 -9.88
CA SER A 123 -3.31 3.43 -10.51
C SER A 123 -4.51 3.12 -9.62
N PHE A 124 -5.53 3.97 -9.65
CA PHE A 124 -6.78 3.76 -8.91
C PHE A 124 -7.90 3.34 -9.87
N PHE A 125 -8.78 2.49 -9.39
CA PHE A 125 -10.00 2.11 -10.08
C PHE A 125 -11.18 2.18 -9.10
N LYS A 126 -12.39 2.25 -9.64
CA LYS A 126 -13.64 2.21 -8.89
C LYS A 126 -14.68 1.45 -9.69
N SER A 127 -15.64 0.81 -9.01
CA SER A 127 -16.73 0.16 -9.73
C SER A 127 -17.72 1.19 -10.31
N SER A 128 -18.55 0.75 -11.25
CA SER A 128 -19.64 1.56 -11.79
C SER A 128 -20.65 1.97 -10.72
N LEU A 129 -20.88 1.10 -9.72
CA LEU A 129 -21.72 1.39 -8.57
C LEU A 129 -21.08 2.43 -7.65
N ASP A 130 -19.79 2.29 -7.33
CA ASP A 130 -19.06 3.25 -6.50
C ASP A 130 -19.08 4.63 -7.14
N LYS A 131 -18.91 4.71 -8.46
CA LYS A 131 -19.02 5.98 -9.19
C LYS A 131 -20.36 6.66 -8.93
N ARG A 132 -21.47 5.94 -9.09
CA ARG A 132 -22.83 6.47 -8.85
C ARG A 132 -23.04 6.88 -7.39
N LEU A 133 -22.60 6.05 -6.45
CA LEU A 133 -22.72 6.35 -5.03
C LEU A 133 -21.90 7.58 -4.63
N LEU A 134 -20.67 7.70 -5.11
CA LEU A 134 -19.81 8.85 -4.84
C LEU A 134 -20.37 10.14 -5.46
N GLU A 135 -20.97 10.08 -6.65
CA GLU A 135 -21.66 11.23 -7.26
C GLU A 135 -22.86 11.68 -6.43
N HIS A 136 -23.68 10.75 -5.94
CA HIS A 136 -24.81 11.08 -5.05
C HIS A 136 -24.35 11.64 -3.69
N LEU A 137 -23.29 11.06 -3.11
CA LEU A 137 -22.70 11.54 -1.86
C LEU A 137 -22.16 12.96 -2.03
N TRP A 138 -21.44 13.22 -3.12
CA TRP A 138 -20.93 14.55 -3.43
C TRP A 138 -22.06 15.58 -3.49
N ASN A 139 -23.14 15.28 -4.22
CA ASN A 139 -24.27 16.20 -4.36
C ASN A 139 -24.97 16.53 -3.03
N ARG A 140 -24.91 15.63 -2.04
CA ARG A 140 -25.55 15.84 -0.73
C ARG A 140 -24.60 16.41 0.32
N TYR A 141 -23.32 16.08 0.26
CA TYR A 141 -22.33 16.38 1.30
C TYR A 141 -21.23 17.34 0.86
N TRP A 142 -21.28 17.91 -0.35
CA TRP A 142 -20.27 18.90 -0.81
C TRP A 142 -20.09 20.08 0.16
N VAL A 143 -21.15 20.45 0.90
CA VAL A 143 -21.09 21.52 1.93
C VAL A 143 -20.11 21.16 3.05
N SER A 144 -19.97 19.88 3.40
CA SER A 144 -18.98 19.43 4.41
C SER A 144 -17.54 19.53 3.93
N THR A 145 -17.33 19.66 2.61
CA THR A 145 -16.01 19.81 1.98
C THR A 145 -15.54 21.27 1.95
N LEU A 146 -16.40 22.23 2.32
CA LEU A 146 -16.09 23.68 2.38
C LEU A 146 -15.68 24.18 3.77
N ARG A 147 -15.47 23.27 4.74
CA ARG A 147 -15.14 23.59 6.13
C ARG A 147 -13.69 23.26 6.42
#